data_AF-A0A6N3EZ84-F1
#
_entry.id   AF-A0A6N3EZ84-F1
#
_cell.length_a   1.000
_cell.length_b   1.000
_cell.length_c   1.000
_cell.angle_alpha   90.00
_cell.angle_beta   90.00
_cell.angle_gamma   90.00
#
_symmetry.space_group_name_H-M   'P 1'
#
loop_
_entity.id
_entity.type
_entity.pdbx_description
1 polymer ?
#
loop_
_entity_poly.entity_id
_entity_poly.type
_entity_poly.pdbx_seq_one_letter_code
_entity_poly.pdbx_strand_id
1 'polypeptide(L)'
;MSGVVRGVAESFVPEKTYPWGGGEYIVCAAPTHDYLPRDERLMKPPHRPVHWPYRRHPRLLNFSIDTVLYMYYSVLVIVIQYSTAEVFVELFINNHASKPIYEQISDQIKALIINGELKPGDAIPSIRSMAKSLHISVLTVQKAYDSLQTDGFIETTAGKGCFVSAQNQDFYLEEQQKKIEEHFSEAIEIARCSGIKLDKLTRLLTLLYEED
;
A
#
# COMPACT_ATOMS: atom_id res chain seq x y z
N MET A 1 37.29 28.32 -35.66
CA MET A 1 38.46 28.48 -34.76
C MET A 1 38.08 29.49 -33.69
N SER A 2 38.17 29.04 -32.42
CA SER A 2 38.11 29.77 -31.13
C SER A 2 37.04 30.84 -30.98
N GLY A 3 36.03 30.68 -30.12
CA GLY A 3 36.19 30.49 -28.67
C GLY A 3 36.59 31.83 -28.05
N VAL A 4 35.89 32.42 -27.07
CA VAL A 4 35.39 31.81 -25.83
C VAL A 4 34.30 32.71 -25.25
N VAL A 5 33.19 32.07 -24.88
CA VAL A 5 32.18 32.56 -23.94
C VAL A 5 32.71 32.30 -22.51
N ARG A 6 32.72 33.32 -21.65
CA ARG A 6 32.72 33.20 -20.17
C ARG A 6 31.94 34.42 -19.65
N GLY A 7 30.82 34.31 -18.94
CA GLY A 7 30.39 33.22 -18.07
C GLY A 7 31.20 33.25 -16.77
N VAL A 8 30.89 34.19 -15.88
CA VAL A 8 31.26 34.16 -14.45
C VAL A 8 30.03 34.68 -13.72
N ALA A 9 29.13 33.77 -13.35
CA ALA A 9 29.05 33.16 -12.01
C ALA A 9 28.46 34.13 -10.99
N GLU A 10 27.13 34.06 -10.87
CA GLU A 10 26.45 33.73 -9.62
C GLU A 10 27.43 33.52 -8.45
N SER A 11 27.50 34.51 -7.56
CA SER A 11 27.99 34.31 -6.20
C SER A 11 27.02 35.03 -5.27
N PHE A 12 26.00 34.27 -4.90
CA PHE A 12 25.29 34.39 -3.65
C PHE A 12 26.32 34.39 -2.52
N VAL A 13 26.47 35.50 -1.80
CA VAL A 13 27.00 35.50 -0.43
C VAL A 13 26.04 36.36 0.41
N PRO A 14 25.31 35.75 1.35
CA PRO A 14 24.42 36.45 2.28
C PRO A 14 25.21 36.97 3.50
N GLU A 15 24.47 37.55 4.45
CA GLU A 15 24.88 37.95 5.80
C GLU A 15 25.62 39.27 5.96
N LYS A 16 24.85 40.33 6.23
CA LYS A 16 25.18 41.28 7.28
C LYS A 16 23.94 41.59 8.12
N THR A 17 23.63 40.69 9.05
CA THR A 17 22.77 40.97 10.20
C THR A 17 23.61 41.64 11.29
N TYR A 18 23.32 42.90 11.62
CA TYR A 18 23.91 43.57 12.78
C TYR A 18 22.88 43.61 13.92
N PRO A 19 23.21 43.12 15.13
CA PRO A 19 22.23 42.98 16.19
C PRO A 19 22.31 44.15 17.16
N TRP A 20 21.44 45.16 17.07
CA TRP A 20 21.06 45.97 18.24
C TRP A 20 19.63 46.53 18.10
N GLY A 21 18.70 45.92 18.84
CA GLY A 21 17.63 46.61 19.55
C GLY A 21 16.51 47.32 18.77
N GLY A 22 15.39 46.61 18.59
CA GLY A 22 14.06 47.16 18.85
C GLY A 22 13.49 48.18 17.84
N GLY A 23 12.89 47.66 16.76
CA GLY A 23 11.88 48.36 15.96
C GLY A 23 12.29 48.59 14.51
N GLU A 24 11.51 48.04 13.58
CA GLU A 24 11.56 48.42 12.17
C GLU A 24 11.00 49.84 12.04
N TYR A 25 11.87 50.82 11.79
CA TYR A 25 11.45 52.13 11.32
C TYR A 25 11.74 52.23 9.83
N ILE A 26 10.69 52.30 9.03
CA ILE A 26 10.80 52.66 7.61
C ILE A 26 11.07 54.17 7.58
N VAL A 27 12.33 54.55 7.33
CA VAL A 27 12.71 55.92 7.01
C VAL A 27 12.42 56.14 5.53
N CYS A 28 11.23 56.64 5.21
CA CYS A 28 10.95 57.15 3.86
C CYS A 28 11.71 58.46 3.68
N ALA A 29 12.87 58.41 3.01
CA ALA A 29 13.50 59.59 2.46
C ALA A 29 12.57 60.18 1.38
N ALA A 30 12.00 61.35 1.65
CA ALA A 30 11.23 62.08 0.65
C ALA A 30 12.17 62.58 -0.47
N PRO A 31 11.78 62.49 -1.75
CA PRO A 31 12.59 62.96 -2.85
C PRO A 31 12.74 64.48 -2.77
N THR A 32 13.99 64.93 -2.86
CA THR A 32 14.36 66.34 -3.04
C THR A 32 13.75 66.85 -4.34
N HIS A 33 12.68 67.63 -4.24
CA HIS A 33 12.31 68.55 -5.29
C HIS A 33 12.18 69.94 -4.68
N ASP A 34 13.09 70.80 -5.11
CA ASP A 34 13.06 72.24 -4.91
C ASP A 34 11.67 72.80 -5.17
N TYR A 35 11.16 73.64 -4.25
CA TYR A 35 10.49 74.92 -4.49
C TYR A 35 9.93 75.40 -3.15
N LEU A 36 10.39 76.56 -2.66
CA LEU A 36 9.60 77.57 -1.93
C LEU A 36 10.53 78.71 -1.45
N PRO A 37 10.32 79.97 -1.88
CA PRO A 37 10.96 81.12 -1.26
C PRO A 37 10.05 81.78 -0.21
N ARG A 38 10.69 82.15 0.92
CA ARG A 38 10.55 83.40 1.69
C ARG A 38 9.13 83.94 1.97
N ASP A 39 8.55 83.64 3.13
CA ASP A 39 8.41 84.64 4.22
C ASP A 39 7.65 84.11 5.45
N GLU A 40 8.08 84.65 6.58
CA GLU A 40 7.78 84.35 7.97
C GLU A 40 6.47 85.00 8.45
N ARG A 41 5.58 84.25 9.11
CA ARG A 41 4.92 84.58 10.42
C ARG A 41 3.52 83.98 10.60
N LEU A 42 3.39 83.29 11.74
CA LEU A 42 2.25 83.30 12.67
C LEU A 42 0.88 82.82 12.17
N MET A 43 0.62 81.52 12.36
CA MET A 43 -0.68 81.06 12.84
C MET A 43 -0.55 79.68 13.54
N LYS A 44 -0.48 79.67 14.87
CA LYS A 44 -0.98 78.55 15.69
C LYS A 44 -2.48 78.79 15.89
N PRO A 45 -3.40 77.80 15.80
CA PRO A 45 -3.69 76.85 16.91
C PRO A 45 -4.42 75.54 16.46
N PRO A 46 -5.07 74.70 17.33
CA PRO A 46 -4.89 74.43 18.77
C PRO A 46 -4.62 72.93 19.08
N HIS A 47 -4.34 72.68 20.36
CA HIS A 47 -4.12 71.38 21.01
C HIS A 47 -5.32 70.42 20.97
N ARG A 48 -5.08 69.15 20.59
CA ARG A 48 -5.28 67.91 21.39
C ARG A 48 -5.00 66.67 20.51
N PRO A 49 -4.14 65.73 20.93
CA PRO A 49 -4.08 64.42 20.27
C PRO A 49 -5.32 63.62 20.67
N VAL A 50 -6.11 63.19 19.67
CA VAL A 50 -7.21 62.25 19.87
C VAL A 50 -6.59 60.88 20.10
N HIS A 51 -6.68 60.35 21.33
CA HIS A 51 -6.34 58.94 21.58
C HIS A 51 -7.38 58.07 20.86
N TRP A 52 -6.96 57.05 20.11
CA TRP A 52 -7.84 55.98 19.69
C TRP A 52 -7.65 54.82 20.67
N PRO A 53 -8.70 54.26 21.29
CA PRO A 53 -8.53 53.09 22.14
C PRO A 53 -8.17 51.92 21.25
N TYR A 54 -6.94 51.43 21.38
CA TYR A 54 -6.45 50.23 20.70
C TYR A 54 -7.28 49.03 21.17
N ARG A 55 -8.31 48.65 20.40
CA ARG A 55 -9.15 47.49 20.68
C ARG A 55 -8.31 46.24 20.43
N ARG A 56 -7.76 45.63 21.48
CA ARG A 56 -7.09 44.32 21.38
C ARG A 56 -8.12 43.30 20.88
N HIS A 57 -7.96 42.84 19.64
CA HIS A 57 -8.67 41.65 19.18
C HIS A 57 -8.19 40.43 19.99
N PRO A 58 -9.08 39.49 20.32
CA PRO A 58 -8.71 38.29 21.05
C PRO A 58 -7.68 37.50 20.22
N ARG A 59 -6.59 37.08 20.87
CA ARG A 59 -5.60 36.15 20.33
C ARG A 59 -6.34 34.90 19.91
N LEU A 60 -6.67 34.78 18.63
CA LEU A 60 -6.98 33.49 18.03
C LEU A 60 -5.74 32.64 18.25
N LEU A 61 -5.91 31.49 18.91
CA LEU A 61 -4.87 30.50 19.10
C LEU A 61 -4.24 30.24 17.73
N ASN A 62 -3.02 30.74 17.54
CA ASN A 62 -2.20 30.40 16.40
C ASN A 62 -1.84 28.92 16.54
N PHE A 63 -2.70 28.04 16.06
CA PHE A 63 -2.24 26.72 15.64
C PHE A 63 -1.23 26.99 14.53
N SER A 64 0.07 26.85 14.86
CA SER A 64 1.16 27.01 13.89
C SER A 64 0.81 26.19 12.65
N ILE A 65 0.97 26.80 11.48
CA ILE A 65 0.75 26.18 10.16
C ILE A 65 1.43 24.80 10.09
N ASP A 66 2.56 24.65 10.78
CA ASP A 66 3.31 23.40 10.94
C ASP A 66 2.49 22.25 11.52
N THR A 67 1.62 22.48 12.51
CA THR A 67 0.80 21.43 13.13
C THR A 67 -0.31 20.94 12.19
N VAL A 68 -0.94 21.86 11.45
CA VAL A 68 -1.96 21.52 10.45
C VAL A 68 -1.32 20.80 9.26
N LEU A 69 -0.13 21.26 8.84
CA LEU A 69 0.65 20.61 7.79
C LEU A 69 1.10 19.21 8.21
N TYR A 70 1.56 19.02 9.46
CA TYR A 70 1.92 17.71 10.01
C TYR A 70 0.72 16.78 10.14
N MET A 71 -0.42 17.27 10.60
CA MET A 71 -1.66 16.48 10.66
C MET A 71 -2.14 16.11 9.26
N TYR A 72 -2.03 17.02 8.29
CA TYR A 72 -2.36 16.73 6.89
C TYR A 72 -1.38 15.73 6.27
N TYR A 73 -0.07 15.88 6.50
CA TYR A 73 0.95 14.94 6.04
C TYR A 73 0.82 13.57 6.69
N SER A 74 0.55 13.49 8.00
CA SER A 74 0.40 12.20 8.68
C SER A 74 -0.86 11.48 8.21
N VAL A 75 -1.99 12.18 8.08
CA VAL A 75 -3.22 11.63 7.51
C VAL A 75 -3.01 11.22 6.04
N LEU A 76 -2.29 12.01 5.24
CA LEU A 76 -1.97 11.67 3.85
C LEU A 76 -1.07 10.43 3.75
N VAL A 77 -0.03 10.32 4.59
CA VAL A 77 0.86 9.14 4.67
C VAL A 77 0.08 7.91 5.12
N ILE A 78 -0.79 8.06 6.12
CA ILE A 78 -1.71 7.02 6.57
C ILE A 78 -2.63 6.59 5.43
N VAL A 79 -3.31 7.51 4.73
CA VAL A 79 -4.19 7.21 3.59
C VAL A 79 -3.45 6.51 2.45
N ILE A 80 -2.20 6.89 2.16
CA ILE A 80 -1.37 6.21 1.16
C ILE A 80 -1.00 4.79 1.61
N GLN A 81 -0.73 4.56 2.90
CA GLN A 81 -0.48 3.22 3.45
C GLN A 81 -1.74 2.33 3.46
N TYR A 82 -2.91 2.89 3.78
CA TYR A 82 -4.18 2.14 3.77
C TYR A 82 -4.71 1.84 2.35
N SER A 83 -4.33 2.63 1.34
CA SER A 83 -4.75 2.36 -0.06
C SER A 83 -4.08 1.12 -0.66
N THR A 84 -3.01 0.61 -0.05
CA THR A 84 -2.37 -0.66 -0.39
C THR A 84 -2.68 -1.70 0.67
N ALA A 85 -3.97 -1.90 0.97
CA ALA A 85 -4.41 -3.14 1.63
C ALA A 85 -4.17 -4.30 0.65
N GLU A 86 -2.91 -4.70 0.50
CA GLU A 86 -2.55 -5.96 -0.13
C GLU A 86 -3.19 -7.04 0.72
N VAL A 87 -4.04 -7.87 0.09
CA VAL A 87 -4.50 -9.11 0.71
C VAL A 87 -3.25 -9.96 0.93
N PHE A 88 -2.81 -10.03 2.19
CA PHE A 88 -1.67 -10.85 2.57
C PHE A 88 -2.13 -12.30 2.68
N VAL A 89 -1.66 -13.11 1.75
CA VAL A 89 -1.81 -14.56 1.81
C VAL A 89 -0.51 -15.12 2.37
N GLU A 90 -0.57 -15.76 3.53
CA GLU A 90 0.59 -16.34 4.18
C GLU A 90 0.77 -17.77 3.64
N LEU A 91 1.81 -18.00 2.82
CA LEU A 91 2.12 -19.31 2.26
C LEU A 91 3.45 -19.81 2.82
N PHE A 92 3.50 -21.11 3.16
CA PHE A 92 4.69 -21.76 3.70
C PHE A 92 5.34 -22.65 2.64
N ILE A 93 6.61 -22.41 2.29
CA ILE A 93 7.30 -23.14 1.21
C ILE A 93 8.37 -24.04 1.78
N ASN A 94 8.37 -25.30 1.35
CA ASN A 94 9.36 -26.28 1.75
C ASN A 94 10.23 -26.71 0.55
N ASN A 95 11.47 -26.22 0.50
CA ASN A 95 12.40 -26.53 -0.59
C ASN A 95 12.98 -27.97 -0.53
N HIS A 96 12.78 -28.69 0.58
CA HIS A 96 13.24 -30.08 0.74
C HIS A 96 12.18 -31.12 0.37
N ALA A 97 10.96 -30.70 0.08
CA ALA A 97 9.91 -31.61 -0.35
C ALA A 97 10.17 -32.09 -1.78
N SER A 98 9.74 -33.31 -2.10
CA SER A 98 9.84 -33.87 -3.45
C SER A 98 8.99 -33.11 -4.49
N LYS A 99 8.06 -32.25 -4.03
CA LYS A 99 7.17 -31.46 -4.89
C LYS A 99 7.84 -30.15 -5.33
N PRO A 100 7.72 -29.76 -6.61
CA PRO A 100 8.27 -28.50 -7.09
C PRO A 100 7.56 -27.28 -6.46
N ILE A 101 8.28 -26.17 -6.33
CA ILE A 101 7.80 -24.96 -5.61
C ILE A 101 6.51 -24.39 -6.22
N TYR A 102 6.35 -24.40 -7.54
CA TYR A 102 5.14 -23.87 -8.16
C TYR A 102 3.89 -24.67 -7.79
N GLU A 103 4.01 -26.00 -7.63
CA GLU A 103 2.89 -26.86 -7.17
C GLU A 103 2.56 -26.59 -5.72
N GLN A 104 3.56 -26.38 -4.87
CA GLN A 104 3.34 -26.05 -3.46
C GLN A 104 2.54 -24.74 -3.31
N ILE A 105 2.82 -23.73 -4.15
CA ILE A 105 2.09 -22.46 -4.15
C ILE A 105 0.66 -22.68 -4.64
N SER A 106 0.46 -23.41 -5.75
CA SER A 106 -0.89 -23.67 -6.26
C SER A 106 -1.72 -24.49 -5.29
N ASP A 107 -1.15 -25.52 -4.66
CA ASP A 107 -1.84 -26.40 -3.71
C ASP A 107 -2.31 -25.62 -2.48
N GLN A 108 -1.47 -24.73 -1.95
CA GLN A 108 -1.86 -23.91 -0.81
C GLN A 108 -2.92 -22.88 -1.16
N ILE A 109 -2.81 -22.21 -2.32
CA ILE A 109 -3.87 -21.28 -2.77
C ILE A 109 -5.19 -22.02 -2.96
N LYS A 110 -5.17 -23.24 -3.54
CA LYS A 110 -6.36 -24.09 -3.63
C LYS A 110 -6.92 -24.41 -2.25
N ALA A 111 -6.08 -24.82 -1.31
CA ALA A 111 -6.51 -25.14 0.06
C ALA A 111 -7.21 -23.94 0.73
N LEU A 112 -6.70 -22.73 0.56
CA LEU A 112 -7.31 -21.51 1.09
C LEU A 112 -8.68 -21.21 0.45
N ILE A 113 -8.82 -21.46 -0.85
CA ILE A 113 -10.12 -21.33 -1.56
C ILE A 113 -11.11 -22.39 -1.05
N ILE A 114 -10.67 -23.64 -0.89
CA ILE A 114 -11.51 -24.76 -0.43
C ILE A 114 -11.95 -24.57 1.02
N ASN A 115 -11.05 -24.10 1.88
CA ASN A 115 -11.33 -23.79 3.28
C ASN A 115 -12.27 -22.57 3.43
N GLY A 116 -12.51 -21.83 2.35
CA GLY A 116 -13.39 -20.65 2.34
C GLY A 116 -12.77 -19.40 2.95
N GLU A 117 -11.45 -19.38 3.16
CA GLU A 117 -10.71 -18.18 3.56
C GLU A 117 -10.70 -17.16 2.42
N LEU A 118 -10.56 -17.65 1.18
CA LEU A 118 -10.72 -16.86 -0.03
C LEU A 118 -12.07 -17.17 -0.67
N LYS A 119 -12.94 -16.16 -0.71
CA LYS A 119 -14.29 -16.32 -1.29
C LYS A 119 -14.26 -16.05 -2.78
N PRO A 120 -15.21 -16.63 -3.53
CA PRO A 120 -15.34 -16.32 -4.95
C PRO A 120 -15.61 -14.84 -5.17
N GLY A 121 -14.86 -14.24 -6.08
CA GLY A 121 -14.83 -12.80 -6.33
C GLY A 121 -13.82 -12.01 -5.51
N ASP A 122 -13.15 -12.62 -4.52
CA ASP A 122 -12.08 -11.94 -3.78
C ASP A 122 -10.86 -11.71 -4.68
N ALA A 123 -10.22 -10.56 -4.45
CA ALA A 123 -9.00 -10.19 -5.16
C ALA A 123 -7.80 -10.92 -4.57
N ILE A 124 -7.08 -11.64 -5.43
CA ILE A 124 -5.82 -12.31 -5.09
C ILE A 124 -4.67 -11.32 -5.37
N PRO A 125 -3.61 -11.30 -4.55
CA PRO A 125 -2.42 -10.50 -4.83
C PRO A 125 -1.89 -10.73 -6.25
N SER A 126 -1.35 -9.67 -6.85
CA SER A 126 -0.72 -9.80 -8.18
C SER A 126 0.50 -10.72 -8.14
N ILE A 127 0.84 -11.33 -9.28
CA ILE A 127 2.04 -12.19 -9.42
C ILE A 127 3.30 -11.52 -8.85
N ARG A 128 3.48 -10.21 -9.08
CA ARG A 128 4.63 -9.44 -8.58
C ARG A 128 4.60 -9.23 -7.07
N SER A 129 3.43 -8.93 -6.52
CA SER A 129 3.23 -8.77 -5.08
C SER A 129 3.46 -10.10 -4.35
N MET A 130 2.88 -11.18 -4.88
CA MET A 130 3.07 -12.53 -4.36
C MET A 130 4.55 -12.95 -4.40
N ALA A 131 5.25 -12.72 -5.52
CA ALA A 131 6.68 -13.01 -5.62
C ALA A 131 7.52 -12.22 -4.61
N LYS A 132 7.16 -10.97 -4.34
CA LYS A 132 7.83 -10.11 -3.36
C LYS A 132 7.60 -10.58 -1.92
N SER A 133 6.37 -10.96 -1.57
CA SER A 133 6.05 -11.46 -0.22
C SER A 133 6.80 -12.76 0.08
N LEU A 134 6.79 -13.73 -0.84
CA LEU A 134 7.41 -15.04 -0.65
C LEU A 134 8.92 -15.08 -0.98
N HIS A 135 9.47 -14.00 -1.54
CA HIS A 135 10.87 -13.90 -1.96
C HIS A 135 11.27 -14.98 -3.01
N ILE A 136 10.38 -15.25 -3.97
CA ILE A 136 10.60 -16.25 -5.05
C ILE A 136 10.72 -15.55 -6.40
N SER A 137 11.32 -16.23 -7.37
CA SER A 137 11.26 -15.85 -8.78
C SER A 137 9.83 -15.65 -9.28
N VAL A 138 9.60 -14.51 -9.93
CA VAL A 138 8.33 -14.15 -10.57
C VAL A 138 7.85 -15.21 -11.55
N LEU A 139 8.77 -15.87 -12.27
CA LEU A 139 8.43 -16.94 -13.21
C LEU A 139 7.79 -18.15 -12.53
N THR A 140 8.21 -18.47 -11.31
CA THR A 140 7.65 -19.60 -10.55
C THR A 140 6.23 -19.30 -10.09
N VAL A 141 5.98 -18.07 -9.61
CA VAL A 141 4.64 -17.62 -9.24
C VAL A 141 3.73 -17.53 -10.47
N GLN A 142 4.25 -17.03 -11.59
CA GLN A 142 3.51 -17.00 -12.85
C GLN A 142 3.07 -18.42 -13.26
N LYS A 143 3.98 -19.40 -13.23
CA LYS A 143 3.63 -20.81 -13.50
C LYS A 143 2.56 -21.34 -12.56
N ALA A 144 2.62 -21.00 -11.28
CA ALA A 144 1.61 -21.41 -10.30
C ALA A 144 0.25 -20.75 -10.58
N TYR A 145 0.22 -19.51 -11.06
CA TYR A 145 -1.00 -18.81 -11.44
C TYR A 145 -1.57 -19.35 -12.75
N ASP A 146 -0.71 -19.67 -13.71
CA ASP A 146 -1.10 -20.30 -14.97
C ASP A 146 -1.73 -21.68 -14.73
N SER A 147 -1.19 -22.48 -13.79
CA SER A 147 -1.81 -23.75 -13.40
C SER A 147 -3.16 -23.52 -12.71
N LEU A 148 -3.24 -22.58 -11.76
CA LEU A 148 -4.51 -22.22 -11.10
C LEU A 148 -5.57 -21.70 -12.07
N GLN A 149 -5.17 -20.97 -13.11
CA GLN A 149 -6.06 -20.48 -14.15
C GLN A 149 -6.48 -21.60 -15.11
N THR A 150 -5.58 -22.52 -15.45
CA THR A 150 -5.89 -23.71 -16.26
C THR A 150 -6.88 -24.61 -15.52
N ASP A 151 -6.69 -24.74 -14.21
CA ASP A 151 -7.57 -25.44 -13.30
C ASP A 151 -8.84 -24.64 -12.97
N GLY A 152 -9.02 -23.43 -13.51
CA GLY A 152 -10.22 -22.58 -13.37
C GLY A 152 -10.49 -22.03 -11.97
N PHE A 153 -9.54 -22.08 -11.04
CA PHE A 153 -9.68 -21.49 -9.71
C PHE A 153 -9.60 -19.96 -9.71
N ILE A 154 -8.86 -19.41 -10.66
CA ILE A 154 -8.57 -17.98 -10.76
C ILE A 154 -8.94 -17.46 -12.14
N GLU A 155 -9.59 -16.31 -12.16
CA GLU A 155 -9.85 -15.53 -13.37
C GLU A 155 -9.02 -14.24 -13.35
N THR A 156 -8.22 -14.06 -14.39
CA THR A 156 -7.41 -12.85 -14.57
C THR A 156 -8.14 -11.90 -15.52
N THR A 157 -8.56 -10.74 -15.02
CA THR A 157 -9.16 -9.68 -15.85
C THR A 157 -8.13 -8.59 -16.14
N ALA A 158 -7.87 -8.32 -17.42
CA ALA A 158 -6.93 -7.29 -17.85
C ALA A 158 -7.28 -5.92 -17.23
N GLY A 159 -6.33 -5.34 -16.50
CA GLY A 159 -6.46 -4.03 -15.84
C GLY A 159 -7.17 -4.03 -14.49
N LYS A 160 -7.84 -5.13 -14.08
CA LYS A 160 -8.53 -5.22 -12.77
C LYS A 160 -7.82 -6.11 -11.76
N GLY A 161 -7.00 -7.06 -12.22
CA GLY A 161 -6.27 -7.97 -11.35
C GLY A 161 -6.75 -9.43 -11.48
N CYS A 162 -6.41 -10.24 -10.47
CA CYS A 162 -6.75 -11.65 -10.40
C CYS A 162 -7.84 -11.87 -9.35
N PHE A 163 -8.87 -12.64 -9.68
CA PHE A 163 -10.02 -12.92 -8.81
C PHE A 163 -10.29 -14.41 -8.69
N VAL A 164 -10.81 -14.86 -7.54
CA VAL A 164 -11.22 -16.26 -7.34
C VAL A 164 -12.51 -16.54 -8.12
N SER A 165 -12.59 -17.66 -8.86
CA SER A 165 -13.82 -18.06 -9.57
C SER A 165 -14.80 -18.81 -8.66
N ALA A 166 -16.10 -18.60 -8.87
CA ALA A 166 -17.17 -19.22 -8.08
C ALA A 166 -17.54 -20.63 -8.52
N GLN A 167 -17.34 -20.96 -9.79
CA GLN A 167 -17.87 -22.21 -10.35
C GLN A 167 -17.07 -23.45 -9.94
N ASN A 168 -15.79 -23.29 -9.61
CA ASN A 168 -14.89 -24.43 -9.48
C ASN A 168 -14.75 -25.03 -8.07
N GLN A 169 -15.32 -24.42 -7.04
CA GLN A 169 -15.32 -25.06 -5.71
C GLN A 169 -16.11 -26.37 -5.73
N ASP A 170 -17.32 -26.34 -6.30
CA ASP A 170 -18.19 -27.52 -6.41
C ASP A 170 -17.57 -28.56 -7.36
N PHE A 171 -17.08 -28.12 -8.53
CA PHE A 171 -16.46 -29.01 -9.52
C PHE A 171 -15.19 -29.69 -8.99
N TYR A 172 -14.36 -28.98 -8.21
CA TYR A 172 -13.17 -29.57 -7.63
C TYR A 172 -13.51 -30.64 -6.59
N LEU A 173 -14.51 -30.39 -5.73
CA LEU A 173 -14.96 -31.38 -4.76
C LEU A 173 -15.48 -32.65 -5.45
N GLU A 174 -16.25 -32.49 -6.53
CA GLU A 174 -16.69 -33.62 -7.37
C GLU A 174 -15.51 -34.39 -8.00
N GLU A 175 -14.49 -33.68 -8.52
CA GLU A 175 -13.31 -34.33 -9.10
C GLU A 175 -12.50 -35.11 -8.05
N GLN A 176 -12.35 -34.56 -6.84
CA GLN A 176 -11.67 -35.26 -5.74
C GLN A 176 -12.47 -36.47 -5.28
N GLN A 177 -13.80 -36.34 -5.16
CA GLN A 177 -14.68 -37.49 -4.85
C GLN A 177 -14.51 -38.60 -5.88
N LYS A 178 -14.46 -38.26 -7.17
CA LYS A 178 -14.25 -39.24 -8.24
C LYS A 178 -12.91 -39.97 -8.13
N LYS A 179 -11.82 -39.25 -7.81
CA LYS A 179 -10.49 -39.87 -7.58
C LYS A 179 -10.52 -40.81 -6.38
N ILE A 180 -11.18 -40.38 -5.30
CA ILE A 180 -11.36 -41.19 -4.10
C ILE A 180 -12.15 -42.46 -4.42
N GLU A 181 -13.25 -42.36 -5.17
CA GLU A 181 -14.05 -43.49 -5.63
C GLU A 181 -13.25 -44.47 -6.50
N GLU A 182 -12.41 -43.96 -7.40
CA GLU A 182 -11.53 -44.77 -8.24
C GLU A 182 -10.56 -45.59 -7.38
N HIS A 183 -9.86 -44.96 -6.44
CA HIS A 183 -8.97 -45.67 -5.51
C HIS A 183 -9.70 -46.66 -4.60
N PHE A 184 -10.90 -46.31 -4.13
CA PHE A 184 -11.72 -47.24 -3.36
C PHE A 184 -12.17 -48.43 -4.20
N SER A 185 -12.48 -48.22 -5.48
CA SER A 185 -12.85 -49.30 -6.39
C SER A 185 -11.70 -50.30 -6.56
N GLU A 186 -10.47 -49.81 -6.78
CA GLU A 186 -9.27 -50.64 -6.85
C GLU A 186 -9.03 -51.40 -5.53
N ALA A 187 -9.15 -50.73 -4.39
CA ALA A 187 -9.00 -51.34 -3.08
C ALA A 187 -10.06 -52.42 -2.82
N ILE A 188 -11.30 -52.20 -3.24
CA ILE A 188 -12.40 -53.16 -3.14
C ILE A 188 -12.13 -54.38 -4.03
N GLU A 189 -11.60 -54.20 -5.24
CA GLU A 189 -11.22 -55.33 -6.11
C GLU A 189 -10.14 -56.20 -5.47
N ILE A 190 -9.09 -55.59 -4.94
CA ILE A 190 -8.02 -56.30 -4.22
C ILE A 190 -8.58 -57.05 -3.01
N ALA A 191 -9.48 -56.42 -2.26
CA ALA A 191 -10.14 -57.03 -1.11
C ALA A 191 -11.02 -58.22 -1.49
N ARG A 192 -11.77 -58.13 -2.61
CA ARG A 192 -12.58 -59.23 -3.14
C ARG A 192 -11.72 -60.41 -3.59
N CYS A 193 -10.64 -60.15 -4.32
CA CYS A 193 -9.68 -61.18 -4.74
C CYS A 193 -9.01 -61.89 -3.54
N SER A 194 -8.80 -61.15 -2.45
CA SER A 194 -8.19 -61.65 -1.22
C SER A 194 -9.20 -62.30 -0.25
N GLY A 195 -10.49 -62.33 -0.59
CA GLY A 195 -11.56 -62.91 0.25
C GLY A 195 -11.83 -62.12 1.54
N ILE A 196 -11.49 -60.83 1.58
CA ILE A 196 -11.70 -59.98 2.75
C ILE A 196 -13.17 -59.56 2.79
N LYS A 197 -13.84 -59.85 3.91
CA LYS A 197 -15.23 -59.41 4.15
C LYS A 197 -15.28 -57.89 4.30
N LEU A 198 -16.38 -57.27 3.83
CA LEU A 198 -16.63 -55.83 3.94
C LEU A 198 -16.43 -55.28 5.35
N ASP A 199 -16.87 -56.03 6.36
CA ASP A 199 -16.75 -55.66 7.78
C ASP A 199 -15.28 -55.49 8.23
N LYS A 200 -14.36 -56.28 7.67
CA LYS A 200 -12.91 -56.16 7.95
C LYS A 200 -12.30 -54.98 7.20
N LEU A 201 -12.79 -54.67 6.00
CA LEU A 201 -12.35 -53.53 5.21
C LEU A 201 -12.75 -52.20 5.86
N THR A 202 -13.99 -52.07 6.34
CA THR A 202 -14.46 -50.86 7.05
C THR A 202 -13.66 -50.61 8.33
N ARG A 203 -13.33 -51.67 9.08
CA ARG A 203 -12.46 -51.56 10.27
C ARG A 203 -11.05 -51.10 9.92
N LEU A 204 -10.47 -51.63 8.85
CA LEU A 204 -9.14 -51.20 8.37
C LEU A 204 -9.14 -49.73 7.96
N LEU A 205 -10.18 -49.28 7.24
CA LEU A 205 -10.33 -47.89 6.84
C LEU A 205 -10.45 -46.97 8.05
N THR A 206 -11.27 -47.35 9.05
CA THR A 206 -11.45 -46.58 10.28
C THR A 206 -10.14 -46.47 11.06
N LEU A 207 -9.39 -47.57 11.19
CA LEU A 207 -8.07 -47.56 11.83
C LEU A 207 -7.08 -46.63 11.13
N LEU A 208 -7.02 -46.68 9.80
CA LEU A 208 -6.12 -45.83 9.02
C LEU A 208 -6.50 -44.34 9.08
N TYR A 209 -7.78 -44.02 9.26
CA TYR A 209 -8.24 -42.63 9.33
C TYR A 209 -7.96 -41.97 10.70
N GLU A 210 -7.83 -42.76 11.78
CA GLU A 210 -7.56 -42.25 13.13
C GLU A 210 -6.07 -42.15 13.48
N GLU A 211 -5.18 -42.71 12.65
CA GLU A 211 -3.71 -42.72 12.89
C GLU A 211 -2.97 -41.44 12.40
N ASP A 212 -3.66 -40.53 11.69
CA ASP A 212 -3.14 -39.22 11.23
C ASP A 212 -3.64 -38.04 12.09
#